data_AF-A0A7K4NF07-F1
#
_entry.id   AF-A0A7K4NF07-F1
#
_cell.length_a   1.000
_cell.length_b   1.000
_cell.length_c   1.000
_cell.angle_alpha   90.00
_cell.angle_beta   90.00
_cell.angle_gamma   90.00
#
_symmetry.space_group_name_H-M   'P 1'
#
loop_
_entity.id
_entity.type
_entity.pdbx_description
1 polymer ?
#
loop_
_entity_poly.entity_id
_entity_poly.type
_entity_poly.pdbx_seq_one_letter_code
_entity_poly.pdbx_strand_id
1 'polypeptide(L)' 'MDIREGLTFDDVLLVPKFSDVSSRSETDLSTQLSRNISINIPLISANMD' A
#
# COMPACT_ATOMS: atom_id res chain seq x y z
N MET A 1 -19.19 -21.83 -15.41
CA MET A 1 -18.46 -20.57 -15.18
C MET A 1 -18.03 -20.61 -13.73
N ASP A 2 -16.75 -20.84 -13.46
CA ASP A 2 -16.26 -20.89 -12.09
C ASP A 2 -16.03 -19.48 -11.59
N ILE A 3 -16.72 -19.14 -10.50
CA ILE A 3 -16.51 -17.89 -9.77
C ILE A 3 -15.25 -18.05 -8.94
N ARG A 4 -14.34 -17.07 -9.01
CA ARG A 4 -13.12 -17.07 -8.20
C ARG A 4 -13.45 -16.72 -6.76
N GLU A 5 -12.79 -17.40 -5.83
CA GLU A 5 -12.76 -17.00 -4.43
C GLU A 5 -12.09 -15.62 -4.29
N GLY A 6 -12.66 -14.78 -3.43
CA GLY A 6 -12.12 -13.46 -3.08
C GLY A 6 -11.60 -13.47 -1.64
N LEU A 7 -10.46 -12.83 -1.42
CA LEU A 7 -9.82 -12.71 -0.10
C LEU A 7 -9.97 -11.28 0.44
N THR A 8 -10.12 -11.14 1.74
CA THR A 8 -10.07 -9.87 2.49
C THR A 8 -8.75 -9.73 3.27
N PHE A 9 -8.56 -8.60 3.97
CA PHE A 9 -7.33 -8.32 4.72
C PHE A 9 -7.02 -9.36 5.80
N ASP A 10 -8.05 -9.84 6.51
CA ASP A 10 -7.88 -10.80 7.61
C ASP A 10 -7.58 -12.23 7.14
N ASP A 11 -7.72 -12.52 5.84
CA ASP A 11 -7.43 -13.84 5.28
C ASP A 11 -5.94 -14.04 4.97
N VAL A 12 -5.13 -12.97 4.99
CA VAL A 12 -3.76 -12.98 4.44
C VAL A 12 -2.75 -12.32 5.37
N LEU A 13 -1.50 -12.74 5.23
CA LEU A 13 -0.34 -12.15 5.91
C LEU A 13 0.75 -11.80 4.91
N LEU A 14 1.50 -10.74 5.21
CA LEU A 14 2.75 -10.46 4.51
C LEU A 14 3.81 -11.48 4.93
N VAL A 15 4.41 -12.14 3.94
CA VAL A 15 5.52 -13.07 4.18
C VAL A 15 6.82 -12.27 4.27
N PRO A 16 7.58 -12.36 5.38
CA PRO A 16 8.88 -11.71 5.48
C PRO A 16 9.84 -12.12 4.36
N LYS A 17 10.63 -11.15 3.86
CA LYS A 17 11.67 -11.36 2.85
C LYS A 17 12.97 -10.70 3.30
N PHE A 18 14.07 -11.09 2.66
CA PHE A 18 15.34 -10.40 2.81
C PHE A 18 15.17 -8.91 2.48
N SER A 19 15.78 -8.05 3.30
CA SER A 19 15.77 -6.60 3.16
C SER A 19 17.18 -6.10 3.43
N ASP A 20 17.72 -5.34 2.48
CA ASP A 20 18.99 -4.61 2.60
C ASP A 20 18.81 -3.18 3.15
N VAL A 21 17.56 -2.75 3.35
CA VAL A 21 17.21 -1.48 4.00
C VAL A 21 17.83 -1.41 5.39
N SER A 22 18.76 -0.46 5.57
CA SER A 22 19.60 -0.37 6.77
C SER A 22 19.07 0.65 7.79
N SER A 23 18.29 1.62 7.31
CA SER A 23 17.66 2.67 8.12
C SER A 23 16.21 2.91 7.71
N ARG A 24 15.38 3.31 8.67
CA ARG A 24 13.99 3.73 8.43
C ARG A 24 13.86 4.86 7.41
N SER A 25 14.88 5.71 7.30
CA SER A 25 14.90 6.87 6.38
C SER A 25 15.08 6.50 4.91
N GLU A 26 15.43 5.25 4.60
CA GLU A 26 15.65 4.80 3.22
C GLU A 26 14.35 4.39 2.51
N THR A 27 13.26 4.16 3.27
CA THR A 27 11.96 3.82 2.68
C THR A 27 11.26 5.07 2.16
N ASP A 28 11.02 5.15 0.86
CA ASP A 28 10.25 6.23 0.25
C ASP A 28 8.74 5.91 0.26
N LEU A 29 7.94 6.84 0.80
CA LEU A 29 6.48 6.75 0.86
C LEU A 29 5.80 7.62 -0.22
N SER A 30 6.58 8.32 -1.05
CA SER A 30 6.04 9.12 -2.13
C SER A 30 5.28 8.26 -3.14
N THR A 31 4.13 8.73 -3.60
CA THR A 31 3.27 7.98 -4.52
C THR A 31 2.45 8.90 -5.41
N GLN A 32 1.87 8.33 -6.48
CA GLN A 32 0.98 9.03 -7.40
C GLN A 32 -0.48 8.78 -7.00
N LEU A 33 -1.18 9.83 -6.60
CA LEU A 33 -2.63 9.77 -6.36
C LEU A 33 -3.41 9.71 -7.67
N SER A 34 -2.98 10.46 -8.68
CA SER A 34 -3.57 10.46 -10.02
C SER A 34 -2.50 10.76 -11.07
N ARG A 35 -2.88 10.82 -12.36
CA ARG A 35 -1.94 11.13 -13.46
C ARG A 35 -1.09 12.38 -13.19
N ASN A 36 -1.67 13.38 -12.53
CA ASN A 36 -1.08 14.71 -12.36
C ASN A 36 -0.91 15.12 -10.89
N ILE A 37 -1.10 14.20 -9.92
CA ILE A 37 -1.04 14.52 -8.49
C ILE A 37 -0.11 13.52 -7.79
N SER A 38 0.98 14.05 -7.25
CA SER A 38 1.95 13.34 -6.40
C SER A 38 1.72 13.70 -4.94
N ILE A 39 1.89 12.73 -4.03
CA ILE A 39 1.81 12.92 -2.59
C ILE A 39 3.02 12.26 -1.90
N ASN A 40 3.46 12.81 -0.77
CA ASN A 40 4.64 12.31 -0.05
C ASN A 40 4.37 11.08 0.82
N ILE A 41 3.10 10.80 1.13
CA ILE A 41 2.65 9.69 2.00
C ILE A 41 1.35 9.14 1.41
N PRO A 42 1.13 7.81 1.29
CA PRO A 42 -0.04 7.22 0.65
C PRO A 42 -1.27 7.20 1.57
N LEU A 43 -1.66 8.38 2.07
CA LEU A 43 -2.79 8.55 3.00
C LEU A 43 -3.69 9.69 2.55
N ILE A 44 -5.00 9.43 2.53
CA ILE A 44 -6.03 10.39 2.10
C ILE A 44 -7.12 10.40 3.17
N SER A 45 -7.55 11.58 3.59
CA SER A 45 -8.74 11.71 4.44
C SER A 45 -10.00 11.36 3.66
N ALA A 46 -10.89 10.60 4.27
CA ALA A 46 -12.20 10.33 3.68
C ALA A 46 -13.01 11.63 3.55
N ASN A 47 -13.77 11.75 2.46
CA ASN A 47 -14.72 12.85 2.26
C ASN A 47 -16.07 12.46 2.90
N MET A 48 -16.15 12.61 4.23
CA MET A 48 -17.32 12.26 5.04
C MET A 48 -17.95 13.52 5.63
N ASP A 49 -19.26 13.48 5.88
CA ASP A 49 -20.02 14.45 6.69
C ASP A 49 -20.14 14.05 8.17
#